data_AF-A0A3D4NFA6-F1
#
_entry.id   AF-A0A3D4NFA6-F1
#
_cell.length_a   1.000
_cell.length_b   1.000
_cell.length_c   1.000
_cell.angle_alpha   90.00
_cell.angle_beta   90.00
_cell.angle_gamma   90.00
#
_symmetry.space_group_name_H-M   'P 1'
#
loop_
_entity.id
_entity.type
_entity.pdbx_description
1 polymer ?
#
loop_
_entity_poly.entity_id
_entity_poly.type
_entity_poly.pdbx_seq_one_letter_code
_entity_poly.pdbx_strand_id
1 'polypeptide(L)'
;MSAIRVPVVEKIFSTNDKIANQNRQNLTDKKVLAINLMASPGAGKTSFILATIKRLQDKFRIGVIEGDTAPVTIDADKIISAGMPAVQINTGGDCHLD
;
A
#
# COMPACT_ATOMS: atom_id res chain seq x y z
N MET A 1 -46.90 -5.51 14.16
CA MET A 1 -45.94 -6.51 13.66
C MET A 1 -44.56 -6.16 14.20
N SER A 2 -43.91 -7.07 14.92
CA SER A 2 -42.54 -6.85 15.39
C SER A 2 -41.58 -7.08 14.23
N ALA A 3 -40.68 -6.13 13.96
CA ALA A 3 -39.70 -6.25 12.88
C ALA A 3 -38.67 -7.33 13.22
N ILE A 4 -38.64 -8.39 12.42
CA ILE A 4 -37.62 -9.43 12.53
C ILE A 4 -36.32 -8.85 11.95
N ARG A 5 -35.33 -8.62 12.82
CA ARG A 5 -33.97 -8.25 12.40
C ARG A 5 -33.18 -9.52 12.11
N VAL A 6 -32.85 -9.73 10.84
CA VAL A 6 -31.97 -10.81 10.41
C VAL A 6 -30.53 -10.26 10.37
N PRO A 7 -29.59 -10.79 11.18
CA PRO A 7 -28.19 -10.40 11.10
C PRO A 7 -27.57 -10.97 9.83
N VAL A 8 -27.23 -10.10 8.88
CA VAL A 8 -26.42 -10.47 7.71
C VAL A 8 -24.97 -10.54 8.17
N VAL A 9 -24.46 -11.75 8.41
CA VAL A 9 -23.04 -12.00 8.71
C VAL A 9 -22.31 -12.22 7.38
N GLU A 10 -22.20 -11.17 6.58
CA GLU A 10 -21.30 -11.19 5.45
C GLU A 10 -19.89 -10.95 5.97
N LYS A 11 -18.93 -11.82 5.64
CA LYS A 11 -17.51 -11.52 5.89
C LYS A 11 -17.13 -10.40 4.93
N ILE A 12 -17.31 -9.15 5.37
CA ILE A 12 -17.07 -7.92 4.60
C ILE A 12 -15.68 -7.96 3.92
N PHE A 13 -14.68 -8.52 4.59
CA PHE A 13 -13.30 -8.64 4.09
C PHE A 13 -13.01 -9.84 3.17
N SER A 14 -13.98 -10.73 2.93
CA SER A 14 -13.73 -11.97 2.17
C SER A 14 -13.34 -11.72 0.72
N THR A 15 -13.77 -10.61 0.12
CA THR A 15 -13.35 -10.18 -1.21
C THR A 15 -11.92 -9.63 -1.17
N ASN A 16 -11.59 -8.79 -0.19
CA ASN A 16 -10.22 -8.30 -0.02
C ASN A 16 -9.25 -9.47 0.19
N ASP A 17 -9.54 -10.40 1.10
CA ASP A 17 -8.68 -11.57 1.35
C ASP A 17 -8.37 -12.37 0.07
N LYS A 18 -9.35 -12.52 -0.83
CA LYS A 18 -9.16 -13.17 -2.13
C LYS A 18 -8.18 -12.39 -3.01
N ILE A 19 -8.37 -11.08 -3.14
CA ILE A 19 -7.50 -10.21 -3.95
C ILE A 19 -6.08 -10.15 -3.34
N ALA A 20 -5.96 -10.01 -2.02
CA ALA A 20 -4.69 -10.01 -1.32
C ALA A 20 -3.94 -11.34 -1.52
N ASN A 21 -4.64 -12.48 -1.56
CA ASN A 21 -4.05 -13.78 -1.89
C ASN A 21 -3.55 -13.84 -3.35
N GLN A 22 -4.33 -13.32 -4.30
CA GLN A 22 -3.91 -13.22 -5.70
C GLN A 22 -2.66 -12.34 -5.86
N ASN A 23 -2.62 -11.20 -5.17
CA ASN A 23 -1.46 -10.31 -5.15
C ASN A 23 -0.22 -11.01 -4.58
N ARG A 24 -0.35 -11.72 -3.46
CA ARG A 24 0.74 -12.50 -2.86
C ARG A 24 1.27 -13.57 -3.83
N GLN A 25 0.38 -14.32 -4.50
CA GLN A 25 0.78 -15.32 -5.47
C GLN A 25 1.54 -14.67 -6.65
N ASN A 26 0.97 -13.60 -7.22
CA ASN A 26 1.55 -12.86 -8.33
C ASN A 26 2.94 -12.28 -8.03
N LEU A 27 3.18 -11.83 -6.79
CA LEU A 27 4.46 -11.32 -6.32
C LEU A 27 5.46 -12.46 -6.08
N THR A 28 5.00 -13.56 -5.48
CA THR A 28 5.81 -14.76 -5.21
C THR A 28 6.32 -15.38 -6.51
N ASP A 29 5.45 -15.55 -7.51
CA ASP A 29 5.80 -16.11 -8.81
C ASP A 29 6.86 -15.25 -9.53
N LYS A 30 6.83 -13.93 -9.31
CA LYS A 30 7.81 -12.97 -9.85
C LYS A 30 9.04 -12.79 -8.95
N LYS A 31 9.14 -13.52 -7.83
CA LYS A 31 10.21 -13.43 -6.83
C LYS A 31 10.38 -12.01 -6.27
N VAL A 32 9.26 -11.31 -6.07
CA VAL A 32 9.23 -9.96 -5.50
C VAL A 32 8.85 -10.03 -4.03
N LEU A 33 9.72 -9.50 -3.16
CA LEU A 33 9.39 -9.24 -1.77
C LEU A 33 8.59 -7.93 -1.70
N ALA A 34 7.34 -7.99 -1.27
CA ALA A 34 6.53 -6.81 -0.96
C ALA A 34 6.47 -6.60 0.55
N ILE A 35 6.61 -5.34 0.97
CA ILE A 35 6.56 -4.92 2.37
C ILE A 35 5.44 -3.89 2.50
N ASN A 36 4.43 -4.20 3.31
CA ASN A 36 3.42 -3.23 3.68
C ASN A 36 3.92 -2.40 4.87
N LEU A 37 4.08 -1.08 4.68
CA LEU A 37 4.56 -0.17 5.70
C LEU A 37 3.44 0.78 6.13
N MET A 38 2.87 0.51 7.30
CA MET A 38 1.84 1.36 7.91
C MET A 38 2.47 2.22 9.01
N ALA A 39 2.08 3.49 9.06
CA ALA A 39 2.54 4.42 10.08
C ALA A 39 1.52 5.55 10.27
N SER A 40 1.51 6.17 11.45
CA SER A 40 0.71 7.38 11.68
C SER A 40 1.23 8.56 10.84
N PRO A 41 0.37 9.56 10.54
CA PRO A 41 0.81 10.78 9.86
C PRO A 41 2.00 11.43 10.59
N GLY A 42 3.03 11.82 9.84
CA GLY A 42 4.24 12.45 10.41
C GLY A 42 5.22 11.52 11.11
N ALA A 43 4.95 10.20 11.23
CA ALA A 43 5.86 9.24 11.88
C ALA A 43 7.15 8.94 11.08
N GLY A 44 7.35 9.58 9.93
CA GLY A 44 8.58 9.47 9.14
C GLY A 44 8.60 8.34 8.10
N LYS A 45 7.44 7.80 7.69
CA LYS A 45 7.32 6.78 6.62
C LYS A 45 8.20 7.08 5.40
N THR A 46 8.06 8.29 4.86
CA THR A 46 8.73 8.70 3.62
C THR A 46 10.24 8.83 3.82
N SER A 47 10.68 9.38 4.96
CA SER A 47 12.10 9.44 5.33
C SER A 47 12.70 8.04 5.48
N PHE A 48 11.97 7.11 6.08
CA PHE A 48 12.39 5.71 6.21
C PHE A 48 12.55 5.04 4.84
N ILE A 49 11.59 5.21 3.93
CA ILE A 49 11.63 4.66 2.56
C ILE A 49 12.85 5.21 1.81
N LEU A 50 13.05 6.52 1.79
CA LEU A 50 14.20 7.15 1.10
C LEU A 50 15.54 6.66 1.66
N ALA A 51 15.65 6.56 2.98
CA ALA A 51 16.86 6.09 3.64
C ALA A 51 17.11 4.58 3.40
N THR A 52 16.06 3.81 3.14
CA THR A 52 16.13 2.39 2.78
C THR A 52 16.61 2.23 1.33
N ILE A 53 16.01 2.98 0.39
CA ILE A 53 16.44 3.03 -1.02
C ILE A 53 17.93 3.35 -1.10
N LYS A 54 18.38 4.43 -0.44
CA LYS A 54 19.78 4.87 -0.46
C LYS A 54 20.77 3.77 -0.03
N ARG A 55 20.36 2.89 0.89
CA ARG A 55 21.24 1.83 1.44
C ARG A 55 21.19 0.53 0.64
N LEU A 56 20.13 0.30 -0.14
CA LEU A 56 19.83 -1.00 -0.74
C LEU A 56 19.76 -0.98 -2.27
N GLN A 57 19.70 0.19 -2.90
CA GLN A 57 19.56 0.34 -4.35
C GLN A 57 20.64 -0.38 -5.17
N ASP A 58 21.87 -0.52 -4.64
CA ASP A 58 22.97 -1.21 -5.34
C ASP A 58 22.83 -2.75 -5.30
N LYS A 59 21.94 -3.26 -4.45
CA LYS A 59 21.74 -4.70 -4.23
C LYS A 59 20.39 -5.20 -4.73
N PHE A 60 19.39 -4.33 -4.77
CA PHE A 60 18.01 -4.69 -5.08
C PHE A 60 17.39 -3.68 -6.03
N ARG A 61 16.54 -4.17 -6.92
CA ARG A 61 15.61 -3.31 -7.67
C ARG A 61 14.43 -2.98 -6.78
N ILE A 62 14.23 -1.70 -6.51
CA ILE A 62 13.21 -1.21 -5.57
C ILE A 62 12.19 -0.38 -6.34
N GLY A 63 10.92 -0.57 -6.03
CA GLY A 63 9.83 0.32 -6.44
C GLY A 63 8.91 0.57 -5.27
N VAL A 64 8.17 1.67 -5.30
CA VAL A 64 7.28 2.07 -4.21
C VAL A 64 5.85 2.26 -4.72
N ILE A 65 4.90 1.77 -3.95
CA ILE A 65 3.47 2.09 -4.12
C ILE A 65 3.11 2.99 -2.94
N GLU A 66 2.67 4.20 -3.24
CA GLU A 66 2.26 5.21 -2.29
C GLU A 66 0.72 5.22 -2.23
N GLY A 67 0.16 5.15 -1.02
CA GLY A 67 -1.27 5.30 -0.80
C GLY A 67 -1.51 6.53 0.05
N ASP A 68 -2.17 7.54 -0.51
CA ASP A 68 -2.54 8.76 0.20
C ASP A 68 -3.98 9.15 -0.14
N THR A 69 -4.62 9.76 0.84
CA THR A 69 -5.93 10.41 0.74
C THR A 69 -5.88 11.68 -0.10
N ALA A 70 -4.72 12.34 -0.14
CA ALA A 70 -4.57 13.58 -0.86
C ALA A 70 -4.31 13.31 -2.36
N PRO A 71 -4.90 14.09 -3.29
CA PRO A 71 -4.65 13.95 -4.72
C PRO A 71 -3.25 14.42 -5.15
N VAL A 72 -2.40 14.82 -4.21
CA VAL A 72 -1.04 15.32 -4.46
C VAL A 72 -0.04 14.17 -4.42
N THR A 73 1.00 14.24 -5.24
CA THR A 73 2.01 13.17 -5.44
C THR A 73 3.30 13.41 -4.67
N ILE A 74 3.27 14.24 -3.62
CA ILE A 74 4.48 14.77 -2.94
C ILE A 74 5.47 13.67 -2.56
N ASP A 75 4.97 12.55 -2.03
CA ASP A 75 5.83 11.46 -1.58
C ASP A 75 6.32 10.57 -2.73
N ALA A 76 5.46 10.28 -3.71
CA ALA A 76 5.86 9.59 -4.94
C ALA A 76 6.93 10.39 -5.72
N ASP A 77 6.79 11.72 -5.82
CA ASP A 77 7.72 12.61 -6.52
C ASP A 77 9.10 12.63 -5.86
N LYS A 78 9.17 12.60 -4.53
CA LYS A 78 10.44 12.48 -3.80
C LYS A 78 11.16 11.17 -4.11
N ILE A 79 10.42 10.07 -4.24
CA ILE A 79 10.96 8.75 -4.55
C ILE A 79 11.46 8.70 -6.00
N ILE A 80 10.69 9.25 -6.94
CA ILE A 80 11.09 9.38 -8.35
C ILE A 80 12.34 10.25 -8.48
N SER A 81 12.40 11.37 -7.75
CA SER A 81 13.58 12.23 -7.70
C SER A 81 14.81 11.54 -7.10
N ALA A 82 14.61 10.53 -6.25
CA ALA A 82 15.66 9.65 -5.75
C ALA A 82 16.07 8.54 -6.74
N GLY A 83 15.51 8.55 -7.95
CA GLY A 83 15.86 7.63 -9.05
C GLY A 83 15.08 6.32 -9.06
N MET A 84 14.10 6.13 -8.16
CA MET A 84 13.32 4.89 -8.06
C MET A 84 11.90 5.07 -8.64
N PRO A 85 11.34 4.03 -9.29
CA PRO A 85 9.95 4.09 -9.74
C PRO A 85 8.99 4.15 -8.55
N ALA A 86 8.01 5.04 -8.64
CA ALA A 86 6.91 5.14 -7.69
C ALA A 86 5.56 5.27 -8.40
N VAL A 87 4.52 4.68 -7.80
CA VAL A 87 3.12 4.82 -8.24
C VAL A 87 2.29 5.37 -7.08
N GLN A 88 1.55 6.45 -7.34
CA GLN A 88 0.57 6.99 -6.40
C GLN A 88 -0.78 6.30 -6.59
N ILE A 89 -1.38 5.86 -5.48
CA ILE A 89 -2.76 5.44 -5.39
C ILE A 89 -3.48 6.48 -4.53
N ASN A 90 -4.43 7.19 -5.14
CA ASN A 90 -5.31 8.08 -4.39
C ASN A 90 -6.47 7.25 -3.84
N THR A 91 -6.62 7.21 -2.52
CA THR A 91 -7.65 6.43 -1.84
C THR A 91 -9.03 7.11 -1.83
N GLY A 92 -9.17 8.31 -2.40
CA GLY A 92 -10.45 9.01 -2.50
C GLY A 92 -11.03 9.43 -1.15
N GLY A 93 -10.20 9.50 -0.10
CA GLY A 93 -10.60 9.82 1.27
C GLY A 93 -10.55 8.64 2.24
N ASP A 94 -10.34 7.40 1.77
CA ASP A 94 -10.13 6.27 2.65
C ASP A 94 -8.75 6.31 3.33
N CYS A 95 -8.72 6.03 4.64
CA CYS A 95 -7.49 6.07 5.43
C CYS A 95 -6.61 4.82 5.29
N HIS A 96 -6.98 3.88 4.41
CA HIS A 96 -6.30 2.62 4.18
C HIS A 96 -6.38 2.20 2.70
N LEU A 97 -5.48 1.32 2.30
CA LEU A 97 -5.55 0.60 1.03
C LEU A 97 -6.13 -0.79 1.32
N ASP A 98 -7.24 -1.11 0.67
CA ASP A 98 -7.84 -2.44 0.68
C ASP A 98 -7.27 -3.34 -0.42
#